data_AF-A0A098PUZ8-F1
#
_entry.id   AF-A0A098PUZ8-F1
#
_cell.length_a   1.000
_cell.length_b   1.000
_cell.length_c   1.000
_cell.angle_alpha   90.00
_cell.angle_beta   90.00
_cell.angle_gamma   90.00
#
_symmetry.space_group_name_H-M   'P 1'
#
loop_
_entity.id
_entity.type
_entity.pdbx_description
1 polymer ?
#
loop_
_entity_poly.entity_id
_entity_poly.type
_entity_poly.pdbx_seq_one_letter_code
_entity_poly.pdbx_strand_id
1 'polypeptide(L)'
;MLDEMYASRKPNRYDQVDVSSIVARYVPVGTHKAAVLETFGTSPTSKIVEETASKVVVRDDRGRAMLDPDARSILMTFSLDGEGKVTHADAVHIKRR
;
A
#
# COMPACT_ATOMS: atom_id res chain seq x y z
N MET A 1 5.86 5.09 14.12
CA MET A 1 6.00 5.40 12.68
C MET A 1 4.79 4.93 11.87
N LEU A 2 4.29 3.70 12.04
CA LEU A 2 3.03 3.24 11.40
C LEU A 2 1.78 3.44 12.28
N ASP A 3 2.00 3.74 13.57
CA ASP A 3 0.97 3.98 14.58
C ASP A 3 -0.04 5.08 14.18
N GLU A 4 0.43 6.14 13.53
CA GLU A 4 -0.41 7.27 13.09
C GLU A 4 -1.38 6.89 11.95
N MET A 5 -1.04 5.89 11.12
CA MET A 5 -1.93 5.37 10.07
C MET A 5 -3.09 4.57 10.66
N TYR A 6 -2.86 3.92 11.80
CA TYR A 6 -3.87 3.17 12.54
C TYR A 6 -4.72 4.06 13.46
N ALA A 7 -4.20 5.22 13.87
CA ALA A 7 -4.91 6.19 14.71
C ALA A 7 -5.97 7.01 13.94
N SER A 8 -5.93 7.02 12.61
CA SER A 8 -6.91 7.74 11.80
C SER A 8 -8.25 6.97 11.73
N ARG A 9 -9.29 7.64 12.25
CA ARG A 9 -10.74 7.32 12.30
C ARG A 9 -11.21 5.93 11.82
N LYS A 10 -11.94 5.26 12.73
CA LYS A 10 -12.66 3.99 12.51
C LYS A 10 -13.46 3.99 11.18
N PRO A 11 -13.20 3.05 10.27
CA PRO A 11 -13.98 2.90 9.04
C PRO A 11 -15.36 2.30 9.33
N ASN A 12 -16.40 2.93 8.80
CA ASN A 12 -17.78 2.46 8.90
C ASN A 12 -18.08 1.47 7.76
N ARG A 13 -18.15 0.18 8.11
CA ARG A 13 -18.72 -1.00 7.40
C ARG A 13 -18.41 -1.29 5.92
N TYR A 14 -18.05 -0.33 5.06
CA TYR A 14 -17.63 -0.51 3.66
C TYR A 14 -16.64 0.58 3.20
N ASP A 15 -16.00 1.26 4.16
CA ASP A 15 -15.12 2.40 3.90
C ASP A 15 -13.77 1.92 3.36
N GLN A 16 -13.62 2.01 2.04
CA GLN A 16 -12.32 2.10 1.40
C GLN A 16 -11.69 3.42 1.84
N VAL A 17 -10.88 3.38 2.90
CA VAL A 17 -10.19 4.58 3.36
C VAL A 17 -9.05 4.83 2.39
N ASP A 18 -9.13 5.95 1.68
CA ASP A 18 -8.02 6.43 0.87
C ASP A 18 -6.86 6.79 1.82
N VAL A 19 -5.77 6.06 1.66
CA VAL A 19 -4.50 6.29 2.35
C VAL A 19 -3.40 6.68 1.37
N SER A 20 -3.76 7.04 0.14
CA SER A 20 -2.86 7.54 -0.90
C SER A 20 -1.96 8.65 -0.37
N SER A 21 -2.52 9.59 0.39
CA SER A 21 -1.80 10.71 0.99
C SER A 21 -0.68 10.29 1.94
N ILE A 22 -0.81 9.12 2.57
CA ILE A 22 0.22 8.61 3.47
C ILE A 22 1.25 7.81 2.67
N VAL A 23 0.80 6.99 1.72
CA VAL A 23 1.71 6.25 0.81
C VAL A 23 2.57 7.22 0.00
N ALA A 24 2.01 8.34 -0.48
CA ALA A 24 2.73 9.38 -1.20
C ALA A 24 3.84 10.06 -0.37
N ARG A 25 3.77 10.00 0.97
CA ARG A 25 4.87 10.48 1.84
C ARG A 25 6.04 9.51 1.90
N TYR A 26 5.79 8.21 1.72
CA TYR A 26 6.82 7.17 1.73
C TYR A 26 7.36 6.86 0.33
N VAL A 27 6.49 6.93 -0.67
CA VAL A 27 6.79 6.70 -2.08
C VAL A 27 6.32 7.93 -2.87
N PRO A 28 7.15 8.99 -2.94
CA PRO A 28 6.81 10.17 -3.70
C PRO A 28 6.81 9.89 -5.21
N VAL A 29 6.04 10.69 -5.94
CA VAL A 29 6.07 10.73 -7.41
C VAL A 29 7.51 10.95 -7.90
N GLY A 30 7.94 10.18 -8.89
CA GLY A 30 9.30 10.13 -9.40
C GLY A 30 10.16 9.00 -8.81
N THR A 31 9.66 8.28 -7.79
CA THR A 31 10.37 7.12 -7.21
C THR A 31 10.48 6.00 -8.24
N HIS A 32 11.65 5.38 -8.35
CA HIS A 32 11.89 4.31 -9.31
C HIS A 32 11.17 3.01 -8.88
N LYS A 33 10.64 2.24 -9.84
CA LYS A 33 10.01 0.94 -9.60
C LYS A 33 10.86 0.03 -8.71
N ALA A 34 12.17 -0.02 -8.94
CA ALA A 34 13.10 -0.83 -8.16
C ALA A 34 13.04 -0.48 -6.66
N ALA A 35 13.06 0.80 -6.31
CA ALA A 35 12.98 1.25 -4.92
C ALA A 35 11.64 0.90 -4.26
N VAL A 36 10.53 0.95 -5.02
CA VAL A 36 9.21 0.48 -4.57
C VAL A 36 9.28 -1.02 -4.25
N LEU A 37 9.81 -1.82 -5.17
CA LEU A 37 9.93 -3.27 -4.99
C LEU A 37 10.86 -3.64 -3.83
N GLU A 38 11.97 -2.93 -3.64
CA GLU A 38 12.87 -3.17 -2.50
C GLU A 38 12.20 -2.84 -1.17
N THR A 39 11.50 -1.71 -1.09
CA THR A 39 10.78 -1.27 0.12
C THR A 39 9.74 -2.29 0.56
N PHE A 40 8.94 -2.78 -0.38
CA PHE A 40 7.87 -3.75 -0.09
C PHE A 40 8.34 -5.20 -0.09
N GLY A 41 9.39 -5.55 -0.84
CA GLY A 41 9.99 -6.88 -0.86
C GLY A 41 10.71 -7.25 0.43
N THR A 42 11.19 -6.24 1.17
CA THR A 42 11.82 -6.43 2.50
C THR A 42 10.79 -6.58 3.62
N SER A 43 9.52 -6.24 3.35
CA SER A 43 8.46 -6.27 4.35
C SER A 43 7.78 -7.66 4.38
N PRO A 44 7.85 -8.41 5.50
CA PRO A 44 7.32 -9.78 5.57
C PRO A 44 5.78 -9.86 5.51
N THR A 45 5.10 -8.72 5.66
CA THR A 45 3.64 -8.60 5.59
C THR A 45 3.15 -8.10 4.24
N SER A 46 4.04 -7.61 3.40
CA SER A 46 3.73 -7.05 2.09
C SER A 46 3.98 -8.08 1.00
N LYS A 47 3.10 -8.10 0.01
CA LYS A 47 3.21 -8.98 -1.15
C LYS A 47 2.94 -8.19 -2.41
N ILE A 48 3.83 -8.31 -3.39
CA ILE A 48 3.58 -7.79 -4.74
C ILE A 48 2.57 -8.71 -5.40
N VAL A 49 1.38 -8.18 -5.70
CA VAL A 49 0.29 -8.92 -6.33
C VAL A 49 0.40 -8.84 -7.84
N GLU A 50 0.84 -7.70 -8.34
CA GLU A 50 0.99 -7.47 -9.77
C GLU A 50 2.21 -6.59 -10.01
N GLU A 51 3.02 -6.98 -10.98
CA GLU A 51 4.18 -6.20 -11.40
C GLU A 51 4.20 -6.15 -12.93
N THR A 52 4.05 -4.96 -13.49
CA THR A 52 4.11 -4.73 -14.94
C THR A 52 5.06 -3.57 -15.24
N ALA A 53 5.23 -3.24 -16.52
CA ALA A 53 6.00 -2.07 -16.94
C ALA A 53 5.31 -0.75 -16.59
N SER A 54 3.97 -0.73 -16.56
CA SER A 54 3.15 0.48 -16.38
C SER A 54 2.48 0.61 -15.02
N LYS A 55 2.50 -0.44 -14.20
CA LYS A 55 1.93 -0.44 -12.84
C LYS A 55 2.56 -1.50 -11.94
N VAL A 56 2.57 -1.22 -10.64
CA VAL A 56 2.90 -2.18 -9.58
C VAL A 56 1.78 -2.16 -8.55
N VAL A 57 1.24 -3.32 -8.23
CA VAL A 57 0.23 -3.49 -7.19
C VAL A 57 0.85 -4.26 -6.03
N VAL A 58 0.88 -3.62 -4.87
CA VAL A 58 1.34 -4.19 -3.61
C VAL A 58 0.15 -4.36 -2.69
N ARG A 59 0.09 -5.49 -2.01
CA ARG A 59 -0.88 -5.76 -0.96
C ARG A 59 -0.14 -5.99 0.33
N ASP A 60 -0.45 -5.21 1.35
CA ASP A 60 0.05 -5.42 2.70
C ASP A 60 -1.04 -6.04 3.58
N ASP A 61 -0.77 -7.22 4.13
CA ASP A 61 -1.69 -8.02 4.94
C ASP A 61 -1.25 -8.05 6.41
N ARG A 62 -0.74 -6.94 6.94
CA ARG A 62 -0.22 -6.85 8.32
C ARG A 62 -1.18 -7.36 9.39
N GLY A 63 -2.49 -7.18 9.21
CA GLY A 63 -3.50 -7.67 10.14
C GLY A 63 -3.59 -9.20 10.26
N ARG A 64 -3.12 -9.96 9.26
CA ARG A 64 -3.13 -11.43 9.30
C ARG A 64 -1.92 -12.00 10.04
N ALA A 65 -0.79 -11.29 10.07
CA ALA A 65 0.44 -11.75 10.69
C ALA A 65 0.40 -11.69 12.23
N MET A 66 -0.50 -10.89 12.82
CA MET A 66 -0.58 -10.67 14.27
C MET A 66 -1.81 -11.30 14.96
N LEU A 67 -2.57 -12.20 14.30
CA LEU A 67 -3.81 -12.77 14.88
C LEU A 67 -4.77 -11.66 15.37
N ASP A 68 -4.77 -10.52 14.66
CA ASP A 68 -5.57 -9.37 15.05
C ASP A 68 -7.02 -9.57 14.59
N PRO A 69 -8.03 -9.44 15.46
CA PRO A 69 -9.44 -9.60 15.09
C PRO A 69 -9.92 -8.51 14.11
N ASP A 70 -9.12 -7.47 13.88
CA ASP A 70 -9.34 -6.45 12.85
C ASP A 70 -8.30 -6.61 11.72
N ALA A 71 -8.19 -7.83 11.16
CA ALA A 71 -7.28 -8.13 10.06
C ALA A 71 -7.58 -7.25 8.83
N ARG A 72 -6.82 -6.16 8.72
CA ARG A 72 -6.90 -5.17 7.64
C ARG A 72 -5.85 -5.47 6.57
N SER A 73 -6.26 -5.34 5.31
CA SER A 73 -5.36 -5.38 4.16
C SER A 73 -5.30 -4.00 3.51
N ILE A 74 -4.12 -3.55 3.11
CA ILE A 74 -3.96 -2.31 2.33
C ILE A 74 -3.57 -2.72 0.91
N LEU A 75 -4.33 -2.25 -0.09
CA LEU A 75 -3.97 -2.40 -1.49
C LEU A 75 -3.39 -1.09 -2.00
N MET A 76 -2.13 -1.12 -2.42
CA MET A 76 -1.40 0.01 -2.95
C MET A 76 -1.16 -0.24 -4.43
N THR A 77 -1.56 0.70 -5.28
CA THR A 77 -1.38 0.67 -6.72
C THR A 77 -0.50 1.84 -7.12
N PHE A 78 0.68 1.54 -7.66
CA PHE A 78 1.62 2.53 -8.18
C PHE A 78 1.55 2.50 -9.71
N SER A 79 1.13 3.60 -10.32
CA SER A 79 1.23 3.79 -11.77
C SER A 79 2.64 4.24 -12.12
N LEU A 80 3.20 3.68 -13.19
CA LEU A 80 4.55 3.97 -13.66
C LEU A 80 4.52 4.67 -15.01
N ASP A 81 5.48 5.56 -15.26
CA ASP A 81 5.77 6.09 -16.61
C ASP A 81 6.64 5.13 -17.44
N GLY A 82 6.92 5.53 -18.68
CA GLY A 82 7.78 4.76 -19.61
C GLY A 82 9.25 4.67 -19.17
N GLU A 83 9.68 5.45 -18.19
CA GLU A 83 11.01 5.33 -17.55
C GLU A 83 10.96 4.42 -16.31
N GLY A 84 9.78 3.90 -15.93
CA GLY A 84 9.61 3.07 -14.75
C GLY A 84 9.58 3.85 -13.44
N LYS A 85 9.24 5.14 -13.47
CA LYS A 85 9.07 5.99 -12.29
C LYS A 85 7.61 6.11 -11.90
N VAL A 86 7.33 6.20 -10.61
CA VAL A 86 5.97 6.36 -10.08
C VAL A 86 5.40 7.70 -10.52
N THR A 87 4.31 7.69 -11.27
CA THR A 87 3.56 8.89 -11.65
C THR A 87 2.37 9.14 -10.74
N HIS A 88 1.78 8.05 -10.24
CA HIS A 88 0.62 8.10 -9.35
C HIS A 88 0.69 6.96 -8.33
N ALA A 89 0.27 7.23 -7.11
CA ALA A 89 0.20 6.24 -6.05
C ALA A 89 -1.21 6.28 -5.45
N ASP A 90 -1.96 5.23 -5.71
CA ASP A 90 -3.30 5.00 -5.17
C ASP A 90 -3.19 3.99 -4.04
N ALA A 91 -3.86 4.22 -2.91
CA ALA A 91 -3.77 3.26 -1.80
C ALA A 91 -5.05 3.22 -1.01
N VAL A 92 -5.58 2.00 -0.86
CA VAL A 92 -6.89 1.79 -0.31
C VAL A 92 -6.84 0.79 0.83
N HIS A 93 -7.43 1.18 1.95
CA HIS A 93 -7.61 0.32 3.11
C HIS A 93 -8.84 -0.58 2.92
N ILE A 94 -8.67 -1.90 3.02
CA ILE A 94 -9.75 -2.89 2.89
C ILE A 94 -9.86 -3.67 4.20
N LYS A 95 -11.00 -3.57 4.87
CA LYS A 95 -11.34 -4.45 6.00
C LYS A 95 -11.97 -5.74 5.44
N ARG A 96 -11.37 -6.90 5.71
CA ARG A 96 -12.05 -8.18 5.48
C ARG A 96 -12.99 -8.50 6.64
N ARG A 97 -14.13 -9.07 6.29
CA ARG A 97 -15.18 -9.51 7.21
C ARG A 97 -14.88 -10.88 7.78
#